data_AF-A0A482XCZ6-F1
#
_entry.id   AF-A0A482XCZ6-F1
#
_cell.length_a   1.000
_cell.length_b   1.000
_cell.length_c   1.000
_cell.angle_alpha   90.00
_cell.angle_beta   90.00
_cell.angle_gamma   90.00
#
_symmetry.space_group_name_H-M   'P 1'
#
loop_
_entity.id
_entity.type
_entity.pdbx_description
1 polymer ?
#
loop_
_entity_poly.entity_id
_entity_poly.type
_entity_poly.pdbx_seq_one_letter_code
_entity_poly.pdbx_strand_id
1 'polypeptide(L)'
;MHELFTQVLSNKDLSKAGDLFSVADSAIVDDLTEVVETIAEITALPDYVNNDNDQSVVEIIITRVTSAIRETGSIERHAEALVALLESCLSHNLKPSTKDEDPPHAKISSDIISCIFLDEIEGKENGYNRYGTRDRIYFELNINIGLNIAL
;
A
#
# COMPACT_ATOMS: atom_id res chain seq x y z
N MET A 1 10.51 -14.75 -2.61
CA MET A 1 9.61 -14.01 -3.50
C MET A 1 9.09 -14.84 -4.69
N HIS A 2 7.76 -14.93 -4.84
CA HIS A 2 7.07 -15.51 -6.00
C HIS A 2 7.52 -14.89 -7.34
N GLU A 3 7.55 -15.70 -8.41
CA GLU A 3 8.11 -15.30 -9.71
C GLU A 3 7.41 -14.07 -10.30
N LEU A 4 6.08 -14.00 -10.23
CA LEU A 4 5.33 -12.83 -10.73
C LEU A 4 5.66 -11.53 -9.99
N PHE A 5 5.95 -11.58 -8.68
CA PHE A 5 6.43 -10.40 -7.97
C PHE A 5 7.80 -9.99 -8.48
N THR A 6 8.70 -10.95 -8.73
CA THR A 6 10.01 -10.64 -9.33
C THR A 6 9.86 -9.99 -10.71
N GLN A 7 8.96 -10.50 -11.56
CA GLN A 7 8.72 -9.95 -12.89
C GLN A 7 8.17 -8.52 -12.83
N VAL A 8 7.18 -8.25 -11.98
CA VAL A 8 6.54 -6.93 -11.91
C VAL A 8 7.39 -5.93 -11.10
N LEU A 9 7.92 -6.34 -9.95
CA LEU A 9 8.62 -5.45 -9.02
C LEU A 9 10.08 -5.22 -9.40
N SER A 10 10.82 -6.29 -9.73
CA SER A 10 12.25 -6.19 -10.07
C SER A 10 12.46 -5.87 -11.55
N ASN A 11 11.74 -6.54 -12.45
CA ASN A 11 11.91 -6.32 -13.89
C ASN A 11 11.00 -5.22 -14.45
N LYS A 12 10.12 -4.65 -13.63
CA LYS A 12 9.20 -3.56 -14.00
C LYS A 12 8.26 -3.93 -15.15
N ASP A 13 7.95 -5.22 -15.30
CA ASP A 13 7.09 -5.72 -16.39
C ASP A 13 5.62 -5.59 -16.03
N LEU A 14 5.05 -4.41 -16.26
CA LEU A 14 3.63 -4.12 -16.04
C LEU A 14 2.69 -5.00 -16.88
N SER A 15 3.16 -5.65 -17.95
CA SER A 15 2.31 -6.58 -18.71
C SER A 15 1.90 -7.81 -17.90
N LYS A 16 2.63 -8.11 -16.83
CA LYS A 16 2.42 -9.23 -15.89
C LYS A 16 1.65 -8.84 -14.65
N ALA A 17 1.34 -7.55 -14.47
CA ALA A 17 0.60 -7.04 -13.32
C ALA A 17 -0.77 -7.71 -13.15
N GLY A 18 -1.48 -7.97 -14.25
CA GLY A 18 -2.80 -8.63 -14.20
C GLY A 18 -2.74 -10.07 -13.67
N ASP A 19 -1.65 -10.80 -13.97
CA ASP A 19 -1.48 -12.19 -13.57
C ASP A 19 -1.30 -12.33 -12.05
N LEU A 20 -0.77 -11.31 -11.36
CA LEU A 20 -0.61 -11.29 -9.90
C LEU A 20 -1.94 -11.49 -9.16
N PHE A 21 -3.04 -10.97 -9.69
CA PHE A 21 -4.37 -11.07 -9.08
C PHE A 21 -5.02 -12.44 -9.27
N SER A 22 -4.44 -13.30 -10.12
CA SER A 22 -4.89 -14.68 -10.30
C SER A 22 -4.14 -15.67 -9.40
N VAL A 23 -3.07 -15.23 -8.73
CA VAL A 23 -2.33 -16.06 -7.76
C VAL A 23 -3.10 -16.12 -6.45
N ALA A 24 -3.24 -17.32 -5.88
CA ALA A 24 -3.88 -17.49 -4.58
C ALA A 24 -3.08 -16.81 -3.46
N ASP A 25 -3.76 -16.17 -2.50
CA ASP A 25 -3.08 -15.44 -1.41
C ASP A 25 -2.18 -16.36 -0.57
N SER A 26 -2.60 -17.61 -0.35
CA SER A 26 -1.81 -18.62 0.35
C SER A 26 -0.50 -18.99 -0.35
N ALA A 27 -0.38 -18.75 -1.66
CA ALA A 27 0.84 -19.02 -2.40
C ALA A 27 1.87 -17.88 -2.31
N ILE A 28 1.47 -16.71 -1.82
CA ILE A 28 2.30 -15.50 -1.76
C ILE A 28 2.47 -14.93 -0.35
N VAL A 29 1.66 -15.37 0.62
CA VAL A 29 1.67 -14.84 1.99
C VAL A 29 3.05 -14.90 2.64
N ASP A 30 3.86 -15.92 2.32
CA ASP A 30 5.21 -16.07 2.87
C ASP A 30 6.21 -15.05 2.32
N ASP A 31 5.93 -14.46 1.15
CA ASP A 31 6.80 -13.53 0.45
C ASP A 31 6.49 -12.05 0.75
N LEU A 32 5.32 -11.74 1.34
CA LEU A 32 4.81 -10.37 1.41
C LEU A 32 5.75 -9.40 2.17
N THR A 33 6.44 -9.88 3.20
CA THR A 33 7.44 -9.08 3.93
C THR A 33 8.57 -8.63 3.00
N GLU A 34 9.18 -9.58 2.28
CA GLU A 34 10.28 -9.31 1.33
C GLU A 34 9.82 -8.36 0.21
N VAL A 35 8.57 -8.49 -0.23
CA VAL A 35 7.96 -7.62 -1.23
C VAL A 35 7.81 -6.19 -0.70
N VAL A 36 7.33 -6.01 0.54
CA VAL A 36 7.21 -4.68 1.18
C VAL A 36 8.57 -4.02 1.37
N GLU A 37 9.58 -4.78 1.79
CA GLU A 37 10.96 -4.27 1.92
C GLU A 37 11.50 -3.79 0.56
N THR A 38 11.26 -4.54 -0.52
CA THR A 38 11.67 -4.14 -1.87
C THR A 38 10.93 -2.88 -2.34
N ILE A 39 9.67 -2.70 -1.97
CA ILE A 39 8.93 -1.45 -2.21
C ILE A 39 9.56 -0.28 -1.45
N ALA A 40 10.02 -0.49 -0.22
CA ALA A 40 10.70 0.54 0.56
C ALA A 40 11.99 1.01 -0.13
N GLU A 41 12.75 0.08 -0.72
CA GLU A 41 13.94 0.42 -1.51
C GLU A 41 13.60 1.27 -2.75
N ILE A 42 12.56 0.91 -3.50
CA ILE A 42 12.14 1.63 -4.71
C ILE A 42 11.63 3.03 -4.36
N THR A 43 10.79 3.14 -3.33
CA THR A 43 10.16 4.41 -2.93
C THR A 43 11.16 5.40 -2.31
N ALA A 44 12.29 4.91 -1.80
CA ALA A 44 13.39 5.72 -1.31
C ALA A 44 14.30 6.27 -2.42
N LEU A 45 14.13 5.85 -3.68
CA LEU A 45 14.94 6.33 -4.79
C LEU A 45 14.70 7.85 -5.02
N PRO A 46 15.77 8.64 -5.24
CA PRO A 46 15.65 10.10 -5.42
C PRO A 46 14.74 10.52 -6.58
N ASP A 47 14.65 9.70 -7.62
CA ASP A 47 13.87 9.95 -8.84
C ASP A 47 12.46 9.33 -8.79
N TYR A 48 12.10 8.60 -7.72
CA TYR A 48 10.82 7.91 -7.61
C TYR A 48 9.61 8.81 -7.90
N VAL A 49 9.63 10.04 -7.36
CA VAL A 49 8.55 11.04 -7.54
C VAL A 49 8.34 11.45 -9.01
N ASN A 50 9.33 11.26 -9.88
CA ASN A 50 9.25 11.59 -11.31
C ASN A 50 9.27 10.35 -12.21
N ASN A 51 9.23 9.14 -11.63
CA ASN A 51 9.30 7.88 -12.35
C ASN A 51 7.93 7.18 -12.32
N ASP A 52 7.09 7.52 -13.31
CA ASP A 52 5.71 7.01 -13.43
C ASP A 52 5.63 5.49 -13.50
N ASN A 53 6.66 4.85 -14.07
CA ASN A 53 6.72 3.40 -14.20
C ASN A 53 6.93 2.74 -12.83
N ASP A 54 7.88 3.24 -12.03
CA ASP A 54 8.08 2.74 -10.67
C ASP A 54 6.89 3.03 -9.77
N GLN A 55 6.24 4.19 -9.93
CA GLN A 55 5.01 4.51 -9.19
C GLN A 55 3.89 3.52 -9.53
N SER A 56 3.67 3.23 -10.81
CA SER A 56 2.64 2.27 -11.26
C SER A 56 2.93 0.86 -10.76
N VAL A 57 4.20 0.43 -10.80
CA VAL A 57 4.62 -0.86 -10.24
C VAL A 57 4.32 -0.92 -8.75
N VAL A 58 4.75 0.08 -7.98
CA VAL A 58 4.56 0.12 -6.52
C VAL A 58 3.08 0.14 -6.16
N GLU A 59 2.25 0.94 -6.83
CA GLU A 59 0.80 1.03 -6.57
C GLU A 59 0.11 -0.32 -6.77
N ILE A 60 0.41 -1.02 -7.87
CA ILE A 60 -0.14 -2.35 -8.16
C ILE A 60 0.32 -3.36 -7.11
N ILE A 61 1.61 -3.38 -6.79
CA ILE A 61 2.16 -4.34 -5.82
C ILE A 61 1.60 -4.08 -4.42
N ILE A 62 1.53 -2.83 -3.96
CA ILE A 62 0.92 -2.48 -2.66
C ILE A 62 -0.55 -2.89 -2.60
N THR A 63 -1.31 -2.65 -3.67
CA THR A 63 -2.70 -3.11 -3.76
C THR A 63 -2.78 -4.64 -3.59
N ARG A 64 -1.92 -5.40 -4.28
CA ARG A 64 -1.93 -6.86 -4.19
C ARG A 64 -1.50 -7.36 -2.82
N VAL A 65 -0.42 -6.81 -2.27
CA VAL A 65 0.12 -7.16 -0.94
C VAL A 65 -0.92 -6.91 0.14
N THR A 66 -1.45 -5.69 0.22
CA THR A 66 -2.43 -5.35 1.26
C THR A 66 -3.70 -6.19 1.14
N SER A 67 -4.13 -6.53 -0.08
CA SER A 67 -5.25 -7.47 -0.28
C SER A 67 -4.93 -8.86 0.26
N ALA A 68 -3.75 -9.41 -0.03
CA ALA A 68 -3.37 -10.74 0.42
C ALA A 68 -3.22 -10.83 1.94
N ILE A 69 -2.69 -9.78 2.58
CA ILE A 69 -2.59 -9.69 4.04
C ILE A 69 -3.97 -9.77 4.69
N ARG A 70 -4.94 -8.99 4.19
CA ARG A 70 -6.33 -9.00 4.69
C ARG A 70 -6.99 -10.36 4.55
N GLU A 71 -6.95 -10.94 3.34
CA GLU A 71 -7.62 -12.22 3.03
C GLU A 71 -7.03 -13.40 3.81
N THR A 72 -5.73 -13.33 4.16
CA THR A 72 -5.07 -14.37 4.95
C THR A 72 -5.07 -14.09 6.45
N GLY A 73 -5.55 -12.91 6.89
CA GLY A 73 -5.51 -12.47 8.28
C GLY A 73 -4.08 -12.43 8.85
N SER A 74 -3.08 -12.11 8.02
CA SER A 74 -1.66 -12.27 8.36
C SER A 74 -0.97 -10.97 8.78
N ILE A 75 -1.71 -9.91 9.11
CA ILE A 75 -1.18 -8.57 9.40
C ILE A 75 -0.05 -8.58 10.43
N GLU A 76 -0.18 -9.36 11.52
CA GLU A 76 0.83 -9.44 12.59
C GLU A 76 2.20 -9.89 12.08
N ARG A 77 2.24 -10.72 11.03
CA ARG A 77 3.49 -11.21 10.42
C ARG A 77 4.21 -10.15 9.59
N HIS A 78 3.47 -9.19 9.05
CA HIS A 78 3.99 -8.22 8.09
C HIS A 78 3.98 -6.78 8.62
N ALA A 79 3.41 -6.55 9.80
CA ALA A 79 3.24 -5.24 10.41
C ALA A 79 4.55 -4.46 10.54
N GLU A 80 5.64 -5.12 10.94
CA GLU A 80 6.95 -4.46 11.09
C GLU A 80 7.43 -3.84 9.76
N ALA A 81 7.36 -4.60 8.66
CA ALA A 81 7.76 -4.09 7.34
C ALA A 81 6.79 -3.01 6.82
N LEU A 82 5.49 -3.15 7.06
CA LEU A 82 4.49 -2.15 6.70
C LEU A 82 4.72 -0.82 7.44
N VAL A 83 4.99 -0.88 8.75
CA VAL A 83 5.30 0.30 9.56
C VAL A 83 6.61 0.95 9.09
N ALA A 84 7.65 0.16 8.80
CA ALA A 84 8.91 0.69 8.27
C ALA A 84 8.72 1.41 6.92
N LEU A 85 7.91 0.84 6.01
CA LEU A 85 7.57 1.48 4.74
C LEU A 85 6.76 2.77 4.96
N LEU A 86 5.81 2.77 5.89
CA LEU A 86 5.04 3.96 6.26
C LEU A 86 5.94 5.05 6.79
N GLU A 87 6.81 4.76 7.76
CA GLU A 87 7.78 5.71 8.31
C GLU A 87 8.69 6.30 7.21
N SER A 88 9.15 5.46 6.29
CA SER A 88 9.90 5.90 5.11
C SER A 88 9.08 6.91 4.29
N CYS A 89 7.83 6.58 3.94
CA CYS A 89 6.96 7.48 3.17
C CYS A 89 6.70 8.81 3.90
N LEU A 90 6.47 8.78 5.21
CA LEU A 90 6.21 9.97 6.03
C LEU A 90 7.43 10.91 6.13
N SER A 91 8.63 10.43 5.79
CA SER A 91 9.83 11.27 5.70
C SER A 91 9.87 12.15 4.43
N HIS A 92 8.99 11.89 3.45
CA HIS A 92 8.86 12.68 2.22
C HIS A 92 7.79 13.77 2.34
N ASN A 93 7.78 14.71 1.40
CA ASN A 93 6.75 15.75 1.35
C ASN A 93 5.42 15.16 0.87
N LEU A 94 4.44 15.10 1.77
CA LEU A 94 3.12 14.53 1.51
C LEU A 94 2.09 15.54 1.02
N LYS A 95 2.46 16.82 0.90
CA LYS A 95 1.52 17.86 0.48
C LYS A 95 1.20 17.72 -1.02
N PRO A 96 -0.07 17.81 -1.41
CA PRO A 96 -0.46 17.86 -2.81
C PRO A 96 0.27 18.97 -3.55
N SER A 97 0.64 18.69 -4.79
CA SER A 97 1.17 19.71 -5.68
C SER A 97 0.07 20.66 -6.15
N THR A 98 0.40 21.70 -6.92
CA THR A 98 -0.54 22.70 -7.46
C THR A 98 -1.63 22.13 -8.38
N LYS A 99 -1.63 20.82 -8.66
CA LYS A 99 -2.60 20.12 -9.51
C LYS A 99 -3.63 19.28 -8.73
N ASP A 100 -3.73 19.45 -7.41
CA ASP A 100 -4.58 18.61 -6.53
C ASP A 100 -4.26 17.10 -6.61
N GLU A 101 -3.06 16.75 -7.08
CA GLU A 101 -2.58 15.38 -7.12
C GLU A 101 -1.71 15.08 -5.90
N ASP A 102 -2.12 14.06 -5.15
CA ASP A 102 -1.37 13.53 -4.01
C ASP A 102 -0.02 12.96 -4.49
N PRO A 103 1.09 13.27 -3.80
CA PRO A 103 2.39 12.68 -4.13
C PRO A 103 2.35 11.15 -3.95
N PRO A 104 3.20 10.39 -4.64
CA PRO A 104 3.12 8.93 -4.60
C PRO A 104 3.30 8.35 -3.18
N HIS A 105 4.15 8.97 -2.34
CA HIS A 105 4.30 8.59 -0.93
C HIS A 105 3.03 8.79 -0.10
N ALA A 106 2.19 9.77 -0.43
CA ALA A 106 0.90 10.00 0.23
C ALA A 106 -0.08 8.85 -0.05
N LYS A 107 -0.16 8.42 -1.31
CA LYS A 107 -1.00 7.30 -1.75
C LYS A 107 -0.60 6.00 -1.04
N ILE A 108 0.71 5.69 -1.02
CA ILE A 108 1.24 4.50 -0.32
C ILE A 108 0.94 4.56 1.18
N SER A 109 1.16 5.72 1.82
CA SER A 109 0.88 5.89 3.25
C SER A 109 -0.59 5.63 3.57
N SER A 110 -1.49 6.13 2.73
CA SER A 110 -2.93 5.90 2.85
C SER A 110 -3.29 4.41 2.78
N ASP A 111 -2.71 3.67 1.82
CA ASP A 111 -2.98 2.24 1.65
C ASP A 111 -2.44 1.40 2.82
N ILE A 112 -1.26 1.73 3.33
CA ILE A 112 -0.65 1.03 4.47
C ILE A 112 -1.45 1.27 5.75
N ILE A 113 -1.80 2.54 6.03
CA ILE A 113 -2.62 2.87 7.21
C ILE A 113 -3.97 2.18 7.09
N SER A 114 -4.59 2.20 5.92
CA SER A 114 -5.83 1.47 5.67
C SER A 114 -5.66 -0.03 5.94
N CYS A 115 -4.57 -0.64 5.49
CA CYS A 115 -4.30 -2.06 5.75
C CYS A 115 -4.14 -2.37 7.24
N ILE A 116 -3.36 -1.57 7.96
CA ILE A 116 -3.08 -1.78 9.39
C ILE A 116 -4.34 -1.59 10.24
N PHE A 117 -5.13 -0.55 9.97
CA PHE A 117 -6.24 -0.15 10.83
C PHE A 117 -7.63 -0.63 10.38
N LEU A 118 -7.82 -1.06 9.14
CA LEU A 118 -9.10 -1.66 8.71
C LEU A 118 -9.22 -3.13 9.07
N ASP A 119 -8.11 -3.87 9.21
CA ASP A 119 -8.12 -5.27 9.69
C ASP A 119 -8.68 -5.38 11.13
N GLU A 120 -8.46 -4.37 11.96
CA GLU A 120 -9.00 -4.33 13.32
C GLU A 120 -10.53 -4.13 13.37
N ILE A 121 -11.14 -3.63 12.29
CA ILE A 121 -12.57 -3.27 12.25
C ILE A 121 -13.43 -4.41 11.68
N GLU A 122 -12.91 -5.24 10.77
CA GLU A 122 -13.66 -6.38 10.21
C GLU A 122 -13.91 -7.50 11.22
N GLY A 123 -13.07 -7.60 12.26
CA GLY A 123 -13.28 -8.55 13.36
C GLY A 123 -14.48 -8.25 14.27
N LYS A 124 -15.08 -7.05 14.14
CA LYS A 124 -16.27 -6.65 14.90
C LYS A 124 -17.11 -5.64 14.12
N GLU A 125 -17.93 -6.09 13.17
CA GLU A 125 -19.30 -5.54 13.02
C GLU A 125 -20.14 -6.31 12.01
N ASN A 126 -21.14 -7.01 12.54
CA ASN A 126 -22.33 -7.40 11.79
C ASN A 126 -23.04 -6.12 11.28
N GLY A 127 -22.82 -5.79 10.00
CA GLY A 127 -23.91 -5.32 9.14
C GLY A 127 -24.28 -3.83 9.13
N TYR A 128 -23.39 -2.87 9.41
CA TYR A 128 -23.69 -1.46 9.11
C TYR A 128 -22.57 -0.68 8.39
N ASN A 129 -22.96 -0.16 7.22
CA ASN A 129 -22.41 0.95 6.42
C ASN A 129 -20.89 1.14 6.29
N ARG A 130 -20.30 0.43 5.31
CA ARG A 130 -18.91 0.54 4.83
C ARG A 130 -18.44 1.96 4.41
N TYR A 131 -19.36 2.89 4.12
CA TYR A 131 -19.00 4.25 3.69
C TYR A 131 -18.55 5.14 4.86
N GLY A 132 -19.12 4.97 6.07
CA GLY A 132 -18.80 5.83 7.21
C GLY A 132 -17.41 5.59 7.81
N THR A 133 -16.87 4.38 7.69
CA THR A 133 -15.59 3.99 8.28
C THR A 133 -14.40 4.46 7.44
N ARG A 134 -14.51 4.41 6.11
CA ARG A 134 -13.52 5.02 5.19
C ARG A 134 -13.44 6.52 5.44
N ASP A 135 -14.58 7.21 5.45
CA ASP A 135 -14.65 8.66 5.69
C ASP A 135 -14.02 9.06 7.03
N ARG A 136 -14.13 8.21 8.06
CA ARG A 136 -13.58 8.48 9.40
C ARG A 136 -12.06 8.31 9.47
N ILE A 137 -11.50 7.32 8.77
CA ILE A 137 -10.05 7.14 8.65
C ILE A 137 -9.45 8.25 7.80
N TYR A 138 -10.10 8.62 6.68
CA TYR A 138 -9.70 9.80 5.91
C TYR A 138 -9.76 11.08 6.75
N PHE A 139 -10.76 11.24 7.62
CA PHE A 139 -10.86 12.37 8.54
C PHE A 139 -9.72 12.41 9.58
N GLU A 140 -9.38 11.27 10.19
CA GLU A 140 -8.25 11.14 11.13
C GLU A 140 -6.90 11.41 10.44
N LEU A 141 -6.69 10.87 9.23
CA LEU A 141 -5.52 11.11 8.38
C LEU A 141 -5.37 12.59 7.99
N ASN A 142 -6.48 13.23 7.62
CA ASN A 142 -6.54 14.65 7.27
C ASN A 142 -6.20 15.56 8.45
N ILE A 143 -6.70 15.26 9.66
CA ILE A 143 -6.50 16.10 10.84
C ILE A 143 -5.16 15.86 11.55
N ASN A 144 -4.70 14.61 11.69
CA ASN A 144 -3.48 14.31 12.45
C ASN A 144 -2.20 14.34 11.59
N ILE A 145 -2.29 14.09 10.29
CA ILE A 145 -1.11 13.92 9.41
C ILE A 145 -1.05 14.97 8.28
N GLY A 146 -2.15 15.73 8.05
CA GLY A 146 -2.18 16.82 7.06
C GLY A 146 -2.16 16.37 5.60
N LEU A 147 -2.46 15.10 5.35
CA LEU A 147 -2.67 14.50 4.03
C LEU A 147 -4.08 14.88 3.55
N ASN A 148 -4.19 15.76 2.56
CA ASN A 148 -5.48 16.20 2.01
C ASN A 148 -6.04 15.18 1.00
N ILE A 149 -6.30 13.97 1.48
CA ILE A 149 -6.79 12.87 0.64
C ILE A 149 -8.27 13.13 0.34
N ALA A 150 -8.59 13.45 -0.91
CA ALA A 150 -9.97 13.69 -1.35
C ALA A 150 -10.70 12.37 -1.64
N LEU A 151 -12.01 12.34 -1.35
CA LEU A 151 -12.93 11.20 -1.54
C LEU A 151 -13.12 10.80 -3.01
#